data_AF-A0A3M2A7K9-F1
#
_entry.id   AF-A0A3M2A7K9-F1
#
_cell.length_a   1.000
_cell.length_b   1.000
_cell.length_c   1.000
_cell.angle_alpha   90.00
_cell.angle_beta   90.00
_cell.angle_gamma   90.00
#
_symmetry.space_group_name_H-M   'P 1'
#
loop_
_entity.id
_entity.type
_entity.pdbx_description
1 polymer ?
#
loop_
_entity_poly.entity_id
_entity_poly.type
_entity_poly.pdbx_seq_one_letter_code
_entity_poly.pdbx_strand_id
1 'polypeptide(L)'
;MTRMTCSTYVFSLAVALGACSDADRSGGSLGNLDTATTADSAGGGDGTAGGGTGGESTGGQATGGEGGTGTAGGDSGGMPGTDVLFDVGNEGESGAPPTCDPVDFDVTPPRPQVGLVLDGSGSMQVSTTYEGAQVSRWAALYGAVETLVGDTADVVDYGVLYFPQDGNCGVDQINLAVGAHDAATIMSVVPAPDALPGGGTPTEAAIDLMANHLLGAADERPQAMVLVTDGLPTCGNGASGVEQRIAAALADGISTYVMGFAFDPNNANAKQDLDAWAKAGGTSSGGTYDFFDVSDGDAVAAAFEQIVHDAIPCTLELPEPATDPDFVEVRVGGTKWPEVDDCNGLPGWTWSKPFEEITLCGSACEQLKTSQTAQVTFACPEG
;
A
#
# COMPACT_ATOMS: atom_id res chain seq x y z
N MET A 1 3.04 28.85 -41.68
CA MET A 1 2.14 29.68 -40.84
C MET A 1 0.77 29.04 -40.80
N THR A 2 0.48 28.20 -39.80
CA THR A 2 -0.88 27.95 -39.32
C THR A 2 -0.75 27.46 -37.88
N ARG A 3 -1.22 28.26 -36.93
CA ARG A 3 -1.24 27.96 -35.49
C ARG A 3 -2.52 27.16 -35.19
N MET A 4 -2.40 26.08 -34.43
CA MET A 4 -3.54 25.42 -33.76
C MET A 4 -3.64 25.96 -32.34
N THR A 5 -4.77 26.59 -32.03
CA THR A 5 -5.15 27.08 -30.70
C THR A 5 -5.89 26.00 -29.93
N CYS A 6 -5.42 25.72 -28.72
CA CYS A 6 -6.09 24.89 -27.72
C CYS A 6 -7.19 25.72 -27.04
N SER A 7 -8.41 25.19 -26.96
CA SER A 7 -9.58 25.85 -26.39
C SER A 7 -9.90 25.26 -25.02
N THR A 8 -9.68 26.05 -23.97
CA THR A 8 -10.03 25.75 -22.58
C THR A 8 -11.54 25.91 -22.38
N TYR A 9 -12.23 24.89 -21.88
CA TYR A 9 -13.64 24.97 -21.49
C TYR A 9 -13.74 25.25 -19.99
N VAL A 10 -14.34 26.38 -19.62
CA VAL A 10 -14.75 26.72 -18.26
C VAL A 10 -16.23 26.36 -18.12
N PHE A 11 -16.54 25.40 -17.26
CA PHE A 11 -17.92 25.03 -16.92
C PHE A 11 -18.42 25.93 -15.77
N SER A 12 -19.37 26.82 -16.08
CA SER A 12 -20.16 27.56 -15.09
C SER A 12 -21.46 26.81 -14.82
N LEU A 13 -21.64 26.30 -13.61
CA LEU A 13 -22.87 25.63 -13.17
C LEU A 13 -23.83 26.68 -12.59
N ALA A 14 -24.95 26.92 -13.27
CA ALA A 14 -26.07 27.71 -12.77
C ALA A 14 -27.13 26.76 -12.17
N VAL A 15 -27.38 26.87 -10.86
CA VAL A 15 -28.45 26.14 -10.18
C VAL A 15 -29.70 27.02 -10.15
N ALA A 16 -30.80 26.50 -10.70
CA ALA A 16 -32.14 27.05 -10.52
C ALA A 16 -33.17 25.92 -10.46
N LEU A 17 -34.24 26.20 -9.69
CA LEU A 17 -35.51 25.47 -9.53
C LEU A 17 -35.46 24.34 -8.50
N GLY A 18 -36.45 24.14 -7.65
CA GLY A 18 -37.75 24.77 -7.50
C GLY A 18 -38.51 24.04 -6.39
N ALA A 19 -39.20 24.77 -5.53
CA ALA A 19 -40.03 24.20 -4.47
C ALA A 19 -41.45 23.94 -4.98
N CYS A 20 -41.98 22.75 -4.71
CA CYS A 20 -43.41 22.44 -4.65
C CYS A 20 -43.67 21.36 -3.59
N SER A 21 -44.79 21.54 -2.88
CA SER A 21 -45.33 20.77 -1.74
C SER A 21 -45.94 19.41 -2.18
N ASP A 22 -46.57 18.53 -1.40
CA ASP A 22 -47.17 18.48 -0.05
C ASP A 22 -47.47 16.98 0.26
N ALA A 23 -47.79 16.68 1.53
CA ALA A 23 -48.77 15.67 2.00
C ALA A 23 -48.28 14.53 2.93
N ASP A 24 -48.80 14.63 4.15
CA ASP A 24 -48.97 13.66 5.24
C ASP A 24 -49.21 12.19 4.87
N ARG A 25 -48.65 11.28 5.70
CA ARG A 25 -49.48 10.39 6.56
C ARG A 25 -48.66 9.65 7.63
N SER A 26 -49.22 9.66 8.83
CA SER A 26 -48.72 9.09 10.08
C SER A 26 -49.46 7.79 10.47
N GLY A 27 -48.80 6.99 11.31
CA GLY A 27 -49.38 5.95 12.19
C GLY A 27 -49.49 4.55 11.55
N GLY A 28 -49.15 3.43 12.19
CA GLY A 28 -48.75 3.14 13.56
C GLY A 28 -49.10 1.67 13.88
N SER A 29 -48.62 1.17 15.03
CA SER A 29 -49.10 0.00 15.78
C SER A 29 -48.40 -1.37 15.59
N LEU A 30 -47.50 -1.64 16.54
CA LEU A 30 -47.50 -2.74 17.52
C LEU A 30 -48.04 -4.13 17.11
N GLY A 31 -47.18 -5.14 17.28
CA GLY A 31 -47.55 -6.56 17.38
C GLY A 31 -46.39 -7.38 17.96
N ASN A 32 -46.36 -7.52 19.29
CA ASN A 32 -45.52 -8.43 20.04
C ASN A 32 -46.07 -9.87 19.95
N LEU A 33 -45.22 -10.88 19.75
CA LEU A 33 -45.53 -12.27 20.10
C LEU A 33 -44.25 -13.05 20.45
N ASP A 34 -44.14 -13.41 21.74
CA ASP A 34 -43.23 -14.38 22.34
C ASP A 34 -43.32 -15.78 21.69
N THR A 35 -42.24 -16.58 21.76
CA THR A 35 -42.11 -17.78 22.65
C THR A 35 -41.04 -18.80 22.17
N ALA A 36 -40.24 -19.26 23.15
CA ALA A 36 -39.46 -20.53 23.30
C ALA A 36 -38.17 -20.75 22.48
N THR A 37 -36.96 -20.70 23.07
CA THR A 37 -36.27 -21.68 23.97
C THR A 37 -36.05 -23.09 23.43
N THR A 38 -34.79 -23.49 23.22
CA THR A 38 -34.15 -24.68 23.83
C THR A 38 -32.63 -24.51 23.85
N ALA A 39 -32.03 -24.95 24.97
CA ALA A 39 -30.60 -25.05 25.23
C ALA A 39 -30.16 -26.53 25.17
N ASP A 40 -28.89 -26.77 25.55
CA ASP A 40 -28.17 -28.05 25.77
C ASP A 40 -27.42 -28.62 24.54
N SER A 41 -26.16 -29.10 24.59
CA SER A 41 -25.32 -29.55 25.71
C SER A 41 -23.81 -29.46 25.42
N ALA A 42 -23.04 -29.49 26.51
CA ALA A 42 -21.59 -29.57 26.60
C ALA A 42 -21.01 -31.01 26.54
N GLY A 43 -19.68 -31.10 26.37
CA GLY A 43 -18.80 -32.24 26.69
C GLY A 43 -17.72 -32.46 25.63
N GLY A 44 -16.41 -32.65 25.90
CA GLY A 44 -15.61 -32.75 27.12
C GLY A 44 -14.34 -33.60 26.86
N GLY A 45 -13.16 -33.10 27.29
CA GLY A 45 -11.92 -33.85 27.63
C GLY A 45 -11.07 -34.47 26.49
N ASP A 46 -9.78 -34.78 26.62
CA ASP A 46 -8.73 -34.59 27.64
C ASP A 46 -7.38 -35.19 27.10
N GLY A 47 -6.22 -34.75 27.62
CA GLY A 47 -4.89 -35.42 27.56
C GLY A 47 -4.09 -35.37 26.24
N THR A 48 -2.74 -35.32 26.18
CA THR A 48 -1.71 -35.78 27.13
C THR A 48 -0.33 -35.21 26.77
N ALA A 49 0.54 -35.11 27.78
CA ALA A 49 1.91 -34.62 27.76
C ALA A 49 2.99 -35.65 27.33
N GLY A 50 4.20 -35.13 27.03
CA GLY A 50 5.51 -35.81 27.05
C GLY A 50 6.52 -35.02 26.22
N GLY A 51 7.74 -34.65 26.65
CA GLY A 51 8.61 -35.07 27.75
C GLY A 51 9.94 -35.61 27.20
N GLY A 52 11.08 -34.98 27.53
CA GLY A 52 12.46 -35.53 27.39
C GLY A 52 13.40 -34.71 26.48
N THR A 53 14.35 -33.89 26.97
CA THR A 53 15.67 -34.15 27.61
C THR A 53 16.84 -34.44 26.66
N GLY A 54 17.91 -33.63 26.77
CA GLY A 54 19.30 -34.11 26.87
C GLY A 54 20.24 -33.84 25.70
N GLY A 55 21.42 -33.26 25.98
CA GLY A 55 22.59 -33.34 25.10
C GLY A 55 23.65 -32.25 25.28
N GLU A 56 24.55 -32.42 26.27
CA GLU A 56 25.83 -31.70 26.39
C GLU A 56 26.91 -32.17 25.38
N SER A 57 27.97 -31.34 25.31
CA SER A 57 29.38 -31.66 25.03
C SER A 57 29.94 -31.09 23.70
N THR A 58 30.86 -30.12 23.76
CA THR A 58 32.34 -30.15 23.90
C THR A 58 33.10 -30.17 22.56
N GLY A 59 34.02 -29.20 22.43
CA GLY A 59 35.40 -29.47 22.02
C GLY A 59 35.76 -29.27 20.54
N GLY A 60 36.70 -28.37 20.26
CA GLY A 60 37.32 -28.23 18.94
C GLY A 60 38.30 -27.07 18.83
N GLN A 61 39.43 -27.18 19.52
CA GLN A 61 40.57 -26.27 19.53
C GLN A 61 41.69 -26.81 18.64
N ALA A 62 42.38 -25.93 17.89
CA ALA A 62 43.72 -26.05 17.26
C ALA A 62 43.69 -25.36 15.88
N THR A 63 44.70 -24.70 15.31
CA THR A 63 46.12 -24.36 15.59
C THR A 63 46.51 -23.47 14.40
N GLY A 64 47.20 -22.34 14.56
CA GLY A 64 48.66 -22.29 14.54
C GLY A 64 49.16 -21.50 13.31
N GLY A 65 50.08 -20.56 13.52
CA GLY A 65 50.67 -19.74 12.45
C GLY A 65 51.51 -18.58 12.96
N GLU A 66 52.54 -18.88 13.76
CA GLU A 66 53.64 -17.96 14.06
C GLU A 66 54.60 -17.85 12.86
N GLY A 67 55.28 -16.71 12.74
CA GLY A 67 56.66 -16.68 12.22
C GLY A 67 56.98 -15.53 11.26
N GLY A 68 57.84 -14.60 11.68
CA GLY A 68 58.47 -13.65 10.76
C GLY A 68 59.16 -12.45 11.42
N THR A 69 60.21 -12.68 12.20
CA THR A 69 61.09 -11.66 12.79
C THR A 69 62.19 -11.17 11.83
N GLY A 70 62.54 -9.88 11.93
CA GLY A 70 63.91 -9.35 11.69
C GLY A 70 64.01 -8.24 10.63
N THR A 71 64.92 -7.26 10.67
CA THR A 71 65.85 -6.67 11.65
C THR A 71 66.43 -5.42 10.95
N ALA A 72 66.54 -4.31 11.71
CA ALA A 72 67.52 -3.20 11.66
C ALA A 72 68.00 -2.56 10.34
N GLY A 73 68.13 -1.24 10.39
CA GLY A 73 69.04 -0.47 9.55
C GLY A 73 68.76 1.04 9.59
N GLY A 74 69.29 1.74 10.60
CA GLY A 74 69.25 3.21 10.65
C GLY A 74 70.38 3.84 9.86
N ASP A 75 70.19 5.09 9.42
CA ASP A 75 71.24 6.10 9.43
C ASP A 75 70.61 7.51 9.44
N SER A 76 71.46 8.48 9.69
CA SER A 76 71.24 9.69 10.47
C SER A 76 71.75 10.91 9.71
N GLY A 77 71.13 12.06 9.98
CA GLY A 77 71.83 13.35 10.02
C GLY A 77 71.91 14.18 8.73
N GLY A 78 71.34 15.40 8.78
CA GLY A 78 71.69 16.48 7.86
C GLY A 78 70.69 17.65 7.82
N MET A 79 70.77 18.59 8.76
CA MET A 79 70.24 19.97 8.67
C MET A 79 71.43 20.93 8.42
N PRO A 80 71.29 22.26 8.19
CA PRO A 80 70.26 23.07 7.50
C PRO A 80 70.86 24.15 6.53
N GLY A 81 69.99 24.80 5.73
CA GLY A 81 70.02 26.26 5.46
C GLY A 81 70.82 26.85 4.28
N THR A 82 70.10 27.58 3.39
CA THR A 82 70.39 28.89 2.71
C THR A 82 69.44 28.98 1.50
N ASP A 83 68.36 29.77 1.50
CA ASP A 83 68.21 31.23 1.27
C ASP A 83 68.55 31.70 -0.16
N VAL A 84 67.71 32.63 -0.66
CA VAL A 84 67.54 33.27 -1.98
C VAL A 84 66.72 32.47 -3.02
N LEU A 85 65.68 32.97 -3.71
CA LEU A 85 65.29 34.33 -4.09
C LEU A 85 63.77 34.39 -4.40
N PHE A 86 63.18 35.57 -4.23
CA PHE A 86 61.84 35.95 -4.69
C PHE A 86 61.58 35.62 -6.17
N ASP A 87 60.44 34.99 -6.46
CA ASP A 87 59.74 35.14 -7.73
C ASP A 87 58.28 35.52 -7.47
N VAL A 88 58.00 36.82 -7.65
CA VAL A 88 56.65 37.37 -7.77
C VAL A 88 56.38 37.42 -9.27
N GLY A 89 55.87 36.30 -9.78
CA GLY A 89 55.53 36.08 -11.18
C GLY A 89 54.08 35.63 -11.32
N ASN A 90 53.19 36.61 -11.41
CA ASN A 90 51.78 36.49 -11.73
C ASN A 90 51.59 35.91 -13.14
N GLU A 91 51.04 34.70 -13.23
CA GLU A 91 50.26 34.21 -14.36
C GLU A 91 48.90 33.82 -13.77
N GLY A 92 47.92 34.70 -13.97
CA GLY A 92 46.54 34.46 -13.59
C GLY A 92 45.96 33.35 -14.45
N GLU A 93 46.08 32.12 -13.98
CA GLU A 93 45.11 31.11 -14.32
C GLU A 93 43.98 31.28 -13.31
N SER A 94 42.94 32.01 -13.72
CA SER A 94 41.64 31.96 -13.09
C SER A 94 41.16 30.51 -13.19
N GLY A 95 41.65 29.64 -12.30
CA GLY A 95 40.95 28.43 -11.97
C GLY A 95 39.59 28.90 -11.52
N ALA A 96 38.60 28.75 -12.39
CA ALA A 96 37.22 28.89 -11.99
C ALA A 96 37.08 28.14 -10.66
N PRO A 97 36.39 28.71 -9.64
CA PRO A 97 36.08 27.93 -8.45
C PRO A 97 35.54 26.58 -8.92
N PRO A 98 35.95 25.45 -8.32
CA PRO A 98 35.50 24.13 -8.78
C PRO A 98 33.98 24.20 -8.95
N THR A 99 33.54 24.27 -10.20
CA THR A 99 32.12 24.27 -10.52
C THR A 99 31.72 22.83 -10.31
N CYS A 100 31.16 22.52 -9.15
CA CYS A 100 30.40 21.29 -9.07
C CYS A 100 29.16 21.52 -9.94
N ASP A 101 28.97 20.60 -10.89
CA ASP A 101 27.78 20.60 -11.71
C ASP A 101 26.66 20.00 -10.85
N PRO A 102 25.48 20.64 -10.78
CA PRO A 102 24.37 20.09 -10.03
C PRO A 102 23.99 18.72 -10.63
N VAL A 103 23.74 17.76 -9.74
CA VAL A 103 23.34 16.41 -10.14
C VAL A 103 21.85 16.25 -9.87
N ASP A 104 21.10 15.89 -10.90
CA ASP A 104 19.67 15.65 -10.84
C ASP A 104 19.39 14.15 -10.81
N PHE A 105 18.50 13.74 -9.90
CA PHE A 105 18.00 12.38 -9.77
C PHE A 105 16.48 12.37 -9.87
N ASP A 106 15.95 11.45 -10.68
CA ASP A 106 14.54 11.09 -10.62
C ASP A 106 14.39 9.94 -9.63
N VAL A 107 13.80 10.23 -8.48
CA VAL A 107 13.56 9.28 -7.39
C VAL A 107 12.11 8.82 -7.44
N THR A 108 11.90 7.51 -7.48
CA THR A 108 10.57 6.89 -7.46
C THR A 108 10.34 6.22 -6.11
N PRO A 109 9.11 6.29 -5.55
CA PRO A 109 8.80 5.62 -4.31
C PRO A 109 8.87 4.09 -4.50
N PRO A 110 9.28 3.33 -3.47
CA PRO A 110 9.23 1.88 -3.55
C PRO A 110 7.80 1.40 -3.76
N ARG A 111 7.64 0.37 -4.61
CA ARG A 111 6.33 -0.21 -4.94
C ARG A 111 5.72 -0.86 -3.70
N PRO A 112 4.53 -0.45 -3.22
CA PRO A 112 3.86 -1.14 -2.14
C PRO A 112 3.41 -2.54 -2.57
N GLN A 113 3.19 -3.41 -1.59
CA GLN A 113 2.70 -4.76 -1.77
C GLN A 113 1.22 -4.83 -1.46
N VAL A 114 0.41 -5.24 -2.43
CA VAL A 114 -1.05 -5.30 -2.30
C VAL A 114 -1.57 -6.71 -2.57
N GLY A 115 -2.18 -7.31 -1.56
CA GLY A 115 -2.89 -8.58 -1.67
C GLY A 115 -4.35 -8.37 -2.06
N LEU A 116 -4.72 -8.77 -3.28
CA LEU A 116 -6.12 -8.80 -3.73
C LEU A 116 -6.80 -10.06 -3.19
N VAL A 117 -7.84 -9.89 -2.38
CA VAL A 117 -8.62 -10.97 -1.76
C VAL A 117 -10.03 -10.95 -2.35
N LEU A 118 -10.27 -11.82 -3.32
CA LEU A 118 -11.42 -11.78 -4.22
C LEU A 118 -12.44 -12.86 -3.88
N ASP A 119 -13.64 -12.43 -3.52
CA ASP A 119 -14.79 -13.30 -3.26
C ASP A 119 -15.40 -13.81 -4.57
N GLY A 120 -15.39 -15.12 -4.73
CA GLY A 120 -16.02 -15.90 -5.77
C GLY A 120 -17.06 -16.87 -5.21
N SER A 121 -17.78 -16.49 -4.16
CA SER A 121 -18.89 -17.26 -3.61
C SER A 121 -20.13 -17.21 -4.51
N GLY A 122 -21.11 -18.09 -4.24
CA GLY A 122 -22.30 -18.23 -5.09
C GLY A 122 -23.16 -16.97 -5.22
N SER A 123 -23.11 -16.05 -4.24
CA SER A 123 -23.81 -14.76 -4.30
C SER A 123 -23.28 -13.85 -5.40
N MET A 124 -22.02 -14.04 -5.82
CA MET A 124 -21.38 -13.26 -6.89
C MET A 124 -21.97 -13.55 -8.29
N GLN A 125 -22.77 -14.61 -8.43
CA GLN A 125 -23.52 -14.89 -9.66
C GLN A 125 -24.75 -13.99 -9.83
N VAL A 126 -25.21 -13.32 -8.76
CA VAL A 126 -26.40 -12.48 -8.79
C VAL A 126 -26.19 -11.31 -9.76
N SER A 127 -27.21 -11.01 -10.55
CA SER A 127 -27.18 -9.87 -11.48
C SER A 127 -27.21 -8.54 -10.74
N THR A 128 -26.38 -7.61 -11.20
CA THR A 128 -26.32 -6.22 -10.77
C THR A 128 -26.28 -5.31 -11.99
N THR A 129 -26.51 -4.01 -11.77
CA THR A 129 -26.18 -2.98 -12.75
C THR A 129 -24.72 -2.58 -12.58
N TYR A 130 -23.96 -2.55 -13.67
CA TYR A 130 -22.60 -2.00 -13.73
C TYR A 130 -22.48 -1.23 -15.05
N GLU A 131 -22.06 0.03 -15.00
CA GLU A 131 -21.97 0.93 -16.17
C GLU A 131 -23.26 0.97 -17.04
N GLY A 132 -24.42 0.85 -16.39
CA GLY A 132 -25.72 0.83 -17.07
C GLY A 132 -26.07 -0.49 -17.77
N ALA A 133 -25.20 -1.51 -17.71
CA ALA A 133 -25.47 -2.86 -18.20
C ALA A 133 -25.84 -3.81 -17.05
N GLN A 134 -26.67 -4.83 -17.34
CA GLN A 134 -26.92 -5.92 -16.41
C GLN A 134 -25.85 -6.99 -16.57
N VAL A 135 -25.06 -7.20 -15.53
CA VAL A 135 -23.95 -8.18 -15.47
C VAL A 135 -24.02 -8.93 -14.15
N SER A 136 -23.27 -10.03 -13.98
CA SER A 136 -23.09 -10.62 -12.65
C SER A 136 -22.20 -9.71 -11.79
N ARG A 137 -22.34 -9.78 -10.46
CA ARG A 137 -21.41 -9.12 -9.53
C ARG A 137 -19.96 -9.54 -9.78
N TRP A 138 -19.74 -10.81 -10.13
CA TRP A 138 -18.44 -11.31 -10.55
C TRP A 138 -17.88 -10.60 -11.79
N ALA A 139 -18.69 -10.44 -12.84
CA ALA A 139 -18.24 -9.77 -14.05
C ALA A 139 -17.92 -8.28 -13.80
N ALA A 140 -18.67 -7.61 -12.91
CA ALA A 140 -18.36 -6.25 -12.47
C ALA A 140 -17.03 -6.19 -11.72
N LEU A 141 -16.80 -7.09 -10.76
CA LEU A 141 -15.52 -7.22 -10.04
C LEU A 141 -14.36 -7.46 -11.01
N TYR A 142 -14.53 -8.40 -11.96
CA TYR A 142 -13.49 -8.70 -12.94
C TYR A 142 -13.09 -7.46 -13.74
N GLY A 143 -14.06 -6.70 -14.25
CA GLY A 143 -13.78 -5.47 -15.01
C GLY A 143 -13.08 -4.40 -14.17
N ALA A 144 -13.47 -4.25 -12.90
CA ALA A 144 -12.81 -3.34 -11.98
C ALA A 144 -11.35 -3.72 -11.70
N VAL A 145 -11.08 -5.01 -11.45
CA VAL A 145 -9.72 -5.49 -11.23
C VAL A 145 -8.88 -5.34 -12.50
N GLU A 146 -9.45 -5.63 -13.68
CA GLU A 146 -8.76 -5.47 -14.98
C GLU A 146 -8.31 -4.02 -15.22
N THR A 147 -9.19 -3.05 -14.99
CA THR A 147 -8.84 -1.62 -15.09
C THR A 147 -7.75 -1.24 -14.09
N LEU A 148 -7.92 -1.60 -12.81
CA LEU A 148 -6.95 -1.31 -11.75
C LEU A 148 -5.55 -1.80 -12.14
N VAL A 149 -5.42 -3.10 -12.41
CA VAL A 149 -4.09 -3.70 -12.62
C VAL A 149 -3.51 -3.21 -13.95
N GLY A 150 -4.36 -2.87 -14.93
CA GLY A 150 -3.94 -2.20 -16.15
C GLY A 150 -3.26 -0.85 -15.91
N ASP A 151 -3.77 -0.06 -14.96
CA ASP A 151 -3.28 1.30 -14.68
C ASP A 151 -2.13 1.34 -13.66
N THR A 152 -1.97 0.30 -12.84
CA THR A 152 -1.13 0.37 -11.62
C THR A 152 -0.10 -0.75 -11.46
N ALA A 153 -0.10 -1.77 -12.34
CA ALA A 153 0.85 -2.88 -12.25
C ALA A 153 2.33 -2.46 -12.38
N ASP A 154 2.63 -1.27 -12.88
CA ASP A 154 4.00 -0.74 -12.94
C ASP A 154 4.47 -0.14 -11.59
N VAL A 155 3.54 0.25 -10.72
CA VAL A 155 3.82 0.97 -9.47
C VAL A 155 3.43 0.20 -8.21
N VAL A 156 2.69 -0.91 -8.31
CA VAL A 156 2.26 -1.74 -7.17
C VAL A 156 2.61 -3.20 -7.41
N ASP A 157 3.20 -3.87 -6.42
CA ASP A 157 3.42 -5.32 -6.45
C ASP A 157 2.13 -6.03 -6.00
N TYR A 158 1.51 -6.82 -6.88
CA TYR A 158 0.23 -7.47 -6.60
C TYR A 158 0.40 -8.94 -6.22
N GLY A 159 -0.38 -9.38 -5.25
CA GLY A 159 -0.70 -10.79 -5.01
C GLY A 159 -2.19 -11.01 -5.19
N VAL A 160 -2.61 -12.24 -5.52
CA VAL A 160 -4.02 -12.58 -5.70
C VAL A 160 -4.38 -13.82 -4.90
N LEU A 161 -5.48 -13.73 -4.16
CA LEU A 161 -6.18 -14.83 -3.54
C LEU A 161 -7.65 -14.78 -3.95
N TYR A 162 -8.04 -15.76 -4.76
CA TYR A 162 -9.43 -16.04 -5.11
C TYR A 162 -9.99 -17.13 -4.18
N PHE A 163 -11.15 -16.89 -3.59
CA PHE A 163 -11.82 -17.84 -2.68
C PHE A 163 -13.33 -17.93 -2.95
N PRO A 164 -14.00 -19.06 -2.62
CA PRO A 164 -13.43 -20.32 -2.16
C PRO A 164 -12.75 -21.09 -3.32
N GLN A 165 -11.82 -21.98 -2.98
CA GLN A 165 -11.03 -22.73 -3.97
C GLN A 165 -11.57 -24.15 -4.22
N ASP A 166 -12.34 -24.70 -3.28
CA ASP A 166 -12.92 -26.04 -3.34
C ASP A 166 -14.42 -26.05 -3.67
N GLY A 167 -14.99 -24.87 -3.96
CA GLY A 167 -16.44 -24.68 -4.14
C GLY A 167 -17.26 -24.83 -2.85
N ASN A 168 -16.61 -24.82 -1.68
CA ASN A 168 -17.24 -24.80 -0.35
C ASN A 168 -16.59 -23.71 0.51
N CYS A 169 -15.86 -24.08 1.58
CA CYS A 169 -15.23 -23.16 2.52
C CYS A 169 -13.69 -23.29 2.51
N GLY A 170 -13.13 -24.00 1.53
CA GLY A 170 -11.70 -24.24 1.42
C GLY A 170 -10.95 -23.04 0.84
N VAL A 171 -9.85 -22.68 1.52
CA VAL A 171 -8.88 -21.68 1.09
C VAL A 171 -7.50 -22.28 1.38
N ASP A 172 -6.82 -22.74 0.34
CA ASP A 172 -5.66 -23.63 0.52
C ASP A 172 -4.34 -22.95 0.15
N GLN A 173 -4.35 -22.06 -0.85
CA GLN A 173 -3.12 -21.43 -1.35
C GLN A 173 -3.37 -20.03 -1.91
N ILE A 174 -2.31 -19.23 -1.96
CA ILE A 174 -2.29 -17.98 -2.70
C ILE A 174 -2.24 -18.30 -4.21
N ASN A 175 -3.16 -17.73 -5.00
CA ASN A 175 -3.23 -17.99 -6.45
C ASN A 175 -2.05 -17.37 -7.21
N LEU A 176 -1.64 -16.17 -6.78
CA LEU A 176 -0.45 -15.49 -7.28
C LEU A 176 0.25 -14.82 -6.10
N ALA A 177 1.48 -15.27 -5.82
CA ALA A 177 2.29 -14.66 -4.77
C ALA A 177 2.57 -13.19 -5.09
N VAL A 178 2.57 -12.34 -4.06
CA VAL A 178 2.91 -10.92 -4.20
C VAL A 178 4.24 -10.71 -4.90
N GLY A 179 4.27 -9.81 -5.87
CA GLY A 179 5.48 -9.45 -6.60
C GLY A 179 5.22 -8.51 -7.77
N ALA A 180 6.30 -8.15 -8.46
CA ALA A 180 6.26 -7.31 -9.65
C ALA A 180 5.75 -8.11 -10.86
N HIS A 181 4.43 -8.13 -11.04
CA HIS A 181 3.75 -8.80 -12.15
C HIS A 181 3.15 -7.78 -13.11
N ASP A 182 3.08 -8.13 -14.40
CA ASP A 182 2.28 -7.36 -15.36
C ASP A 182 0.78 -7.65 -15.20
N ALA A 183 -0.05 -6.74 -15.72
CA ALA A 183 -1.51 -6.86 -15.68
C ALA A 183 -2.01 -8.21 -16.24
N ALA A 184 -1.39 -8.70 -17.32
CA ALA A 184 -1.77 -9.96 -17.95
C ALA A 184 -1.52 -11.18 -17.04
N THR A 185 -0.40 -11.18 -16.32
CA THR A 185 -0.05 -12.22 -15.34
C THR A 185 -1.01 -12.21 -14.17
N ILE A 186 -1.36 -11.02 -13.66
CA ILE A 186 -2.33 -10.87 -12.57
C ILE A 186 -3.71 -11.38 -12.99
N MET A 187 -4.20 -10.96 -14.16
CA MET A 187 -5.51 -11.39 -14.66
C MET A 187 -5.53 -12.88 -15.05
N SER A 188 -4.39 -13.52 -15.33
CA SER A 188 -4.34 -14.93 -15.70
C SER A 188 -4.78 -15.89 -14.58
N VAL A 189 -4.72 -15.44 -13.32
CA VAL A 189 -5.15 -16.24 -12.15
C VAL A 189 -6.55 -15.90 -11.66
N VAL A 190 -7.16 -14.84 -12.19
CA VAL A 190 -8.55 -14.45 -11.87
C VAL A 190 -9.48 -15.18 -12.83
N PRO A 191 -10.50 -15.91 -12.35
CA PRO A 191 -11.46 -16.55 -13.24
C PRO A 191 -12.13 -15.57 -14.20
N ALA A 192 -12.34 -15.99 -15.44
CA ALA A 192 -12.95 -15.16 -16.49
C ALA A 192 -14.31 -14.58 -16.05
N PRO A 193 -14.76 -13.44 -16.62
CA PRO A 193 -15.99 -12.77 -16.18
C PRO A 193 -17.27 -13.61 -16.40
N ASP A 194 -17.26 -14.57 -17.32
CA ASP A 194 -18.34 -15.53 -17.59
C ASP A 194 -18.26 -16.79 -16.72
N ALA A 195 -17.25 -16.89 -15.84
CA ALA A 195 -17.19 -17.93 -14.84
C ALA A 195 -18.43 -17.86 -13.92
N LEU A 196 -18.79 -19.02 -13.37
CA LEU A 196 -19.88 -19.17 -12.40
C LEU A 196 -19.28 -19.45 -11.01
N PRO A 197 -18.73 -18.43 -10.34
CA PRO A 197 -18.21 -18.56 -8.97
C PRO A 197 -19.25 -19.16 -8.05
N GLY A 198 -18.86 -20.02 -7.12
CA GLY A 198 -19.78 -20.80 -6.32
C GLY A 198 -19.16 -21.29 -5.02
N GLY A 199 -20.03 -21.70 -4.09
CA GLY A 199 -19.63 -22.16 -2.77
C GLY A 199 -19.95 -21.16 -1.67
N GLY A 200 -19.33 -21.40 -0.51
CA GLY A 200 -19.44 -20.54 0.66
C GLY A 200 -18.47 -19.37 0.59
N THR A 201 -18.42 -18.60 1.69
CA THR A 201 -17.70 -17.34 1.79
C THR A 201 -16.74 -17.41 2.99
N PRO A 202 -15.61 -18.12 2.88
CA PRO A 202 -14.60 -18.26 3.94
C PRO A 202 -13.69 -17.02 4.06
N THR A 203 -14.29 -15.83 4.22
CA THR A 203 -13.57 -14.55 4.27
C THR A 203 -12.52 -14.52 5.39
N GLU A 204 -12.84 -15.07 6.58
CA GLU A 204 -11.91 -15.11 7.71
C GLU A 204 -10.61 -15.85 7.35
N ALA A 205 -10.75 -17.04 6.76
CA ALA A 205 -9.60 -17.85 6.34
C ALA A 205 -8.82 -17.20 5.19
N ALA A 206 -9.52 -16.49 4.28
CA ALA A 206 -8.87 -15.79 3.19
C ALA A 206 -8.02 -14.59 3.66
N ILE A 207 -8.55 -13.80 4.59
CA ILE A 207 -7.80 -12.71 5.24
C ILE A 207 -6.58 -13.26 5.98
N ASP A 208 -6.76 -14.32 6.78
CA ASP A 208 -5.65 -14.96 7.49
C ASP A 208 -4.56 -15.45 6.54
N LEU A 209 -4.94 -16.11 5.45
CA LEU A 209 -3.97 -16.64 4.49
C LEU A 209 -3.19 -15.52 3.78
N MET A 210 -3.87 -14.47 3.33
CA MET A 210 -3.22 -13.35 2.65
C MET A 210 -2.32 -12.55 3.62
N ALA A 211 -2.78 -12.27 4.84
CA ALA A 211 -1.98 -11.58 5.84
C ALA A 211 -0.70 -12.36 6.16
N ASN A 212 -0.80 -13.68 6.38
CA ASN A 212 0.37 -14.52 6.60
C ASN A 212 1.32 -14.56 5.39
N HIS A 213 0.78 -14.52 4.16
CA HIS A 213 1.60 -14.44 2.95
C HIS A 213 2.39 -13.14 2.88
N LEU A 214 1.75 -11.99 3.15
CA LEU A 214 2.39 -10.68 3.18
C LEU A 214 3.48 -10.61 4.28
N LEU A 215 3.17 -11.05 5.50
CA LEU A 215 4.17 -11.09 6.59
C LEU A 215 5.34 -12.03 6.28
N GLY A 216 5.06 -13.16 5.62
CA GLY A 216 6.07 -14.14 5.22
C GLY A 216 7.03 -13.66 4.14
N ALA A 217 6.67 -12.61 3.38
CA ALA A 217 7.55 -12.00 2.39
C ALA A 217 8.77 -11.29 3.03
N ALA A 218 8.71 -10.96 4.33
CA ALA A 218 9.77 -10.28 5.08
C ALA A 218 10.29 -9.01 4.36
N ASP A 219 9.36 -8.23 3.83
CA ASP A 219 9.61 -7.00 3.08
C ASP A 219 9.26 -5.80 3.96
N GLU A 220 10.12 -4.77 3.99
CA GLU A 220 9.88 -3.56 4.78
C GLU A 220 9.00 -2.53 4.04
N ARG A 221 8.64 -2.79 2.79
CA ARG A 221 7.75 -1.92 2.00
C ARG A 221 6.33 -1.92 2.56
N PRO A 222 5.55 -0.85 2.34
CA PRO A 222 4.16 -0.79 2.78
C PRO A 222 3.35 -1.96 2.22
N GLN A 223 2.57 -2.60 3.08
CA GLN A 223 1.73 -3.75 2.75
C GLN A 223 0.25 -3.42 2.99
N ALA A 224 -0.62 -3.84 2.09
CA ALA A 224 -2.06 -3.72 2.26
C ALA A 224 -2.81 -4.92 1.66
N MET A 225 -4.02 -5.13 2.14
CA MET A 225 -4.99 -6.06 1.55
C MET A 225 -6.18 -5.30 0.99
N VAL A 226 -6.70 -5.75 -0.14
CA VAL A 226 -7.98 -5.30 -0.66
C VAL A 226 -8.94 -6.48 -0.66
N LEU A 227 -9.90 -6.45 0.26
CA LEU A 227 -11.00 -7.40 0.32
C LEU A 227 -12.12 -6.92 -0.60
N VAL A 228 -12.52 -7.77 -1.53
CA VAL A 228 -13.64 -7.50 -2.44
C VAL A 228 -14.69 -8.58 -2.27
N THR A 229 -15.87 -8.23 -1.75
CA THR A 229 -16.94 -9.17 -1.40
C THR A 229 -18.33 -8.59 -1.68
N ASP A 230 -19.37 -9.42 -1.77
CA ASP A 230 -20.76 -8.95 -1.88
C ASP A 230 -21.60 -9.18 -0.62
N GLY A 231 -20.98 -9.61 0.49
CA GLY A 231 -21.71 -9.82 1.72
C GLY A 231 -20.91 -10.40 2.88
N LEU A 232 -21.65 -11.08 3.76
CA LEU A 232 -21.14 -11.61 5.01
C LEU A 232 -20.56 -13.02 4.81
N PRO A 233 -19.54 -13.40 5.59
CA PRO A 233 -19.00 -14.75 5.60
C PRO A 233 -20.09 -15.78 5.93
N THR A 234 -20.15 -16.84 5.14
CA THR A 234 -21.02 -18.00 5.38
C THR A 234 -20.26 -19.19 5.97
N CYS A 235 -18.95 -19.05 6.13
CA CYS A 235 -18.04 -20.01 6.75
C CYS A 235 -17.27 -19.35 7.90
N GLY A 236 -16.72 -20.17 8.82
CA GLY A 236 -15.94 -19.66 9.94
C GLY A 236 -16.78 -19.01 11.03
N ASN A 237 -16.23 -18.02 11.72
CA ASN A 237 -16.83 -17.38 12.89
C ASN A 237 -17.77 -16.21 12.54
N GLY A 238 -18.14 -16.07 11.27
CA GLY A 238 -19.00 -14.98 10.82
C GLY A 238 -18.26 -13.63 10.80
N ALA A 239 -19.02 -12.53 10.78
CA ALA A 239 -18.48 -11.20 10.57
C ALA A 239 -17.50 -10.75 11.67
N SER A 240 -17.71 -11.16 12.91
CA SER A 240 -16.81 -10.82 14.02
C SER A 240 -15.47 -11.54 13.93
N GLY A 241 -15.42 -12.73 13.33
CA GLY A 241 -14.17 -13.44 13.04
C GLY A 241 -13.33 -12.67 12.03
N VAL A 242 -13.95 -12.22 10.94
CA VAL A 242 -13.30 -11.40 9.91
C VAL A 242 -12.76 -10.10 10.50
N GLU A 243 -13.56 -9.38 11.29
CA GLU A 243 -13.14 -8.14 11.96
C GLU A 243 -11.89 -8.36 12.83
N GLN A 244 -11.85 -9.45 13.60
CA GLN A 244 -10.70 -9.77 14.45
C GLN A 244 -9.43 -10.04 13.64
N ARG A 245 -9.54 -10.69 12.47
CA ARG A 245 -8.39 -10.95 11.61
C ARG A 245 -7.88 -9.72 10.91
N ILE A 246 -8.78 -8.86 10.46
CA ILE A 246 -8.43 -7.56 9.89
C ILE A 246 -7.74 -6.69 10.95
N ALA A 247 -8.26 -6.63 12.18
CA ALA A 247 -7.64 -5.89 13.27
C ALA A 247 -6.25 -6.42 13.64
N ALA A 248 -6.05 -7.75 13.58
CA ALA A 248 -4.75 -8.37 13.78
C ALA A 248 -3.76 -8.00 12.67
N ALA A 249 -4.20 -8.07 11.41
CA ALA A 249 -3.37 -7.65 10.26
C ALA A 249 -2.93 -6.19 10.38
N LEU A 250 -3.84 -5.28 10.81
CA LEU A 250 -3.48 -3.88 11.05
C LEU A 250 -2.44 -3.73 12.17
N ALA A 251 -2.54 -4.52 13.24
CA ALA A 251 -1.55 -4.50 14.32
C ALA A 251 -0.15 -4.93 13.84
N ASP A 252 -0.08 -5.75 12.79
CA ASP A 252 1.15 -6.16 12.12
C ASP A 252 1.55 -5.20 10.97
N GLY A 253 0.85 -4.07 10.80
CA GLY A 253 1.17 -3.03 9.81
C GLY A 253 0.54 -3.23 8.43
N ILE A 254 -0.41 -4.16 8.28
CA ILE A 254 -1.11 -4.44 7.03
C ILE A 254 -2.51 -3.82 7.07
N SER A 255 -2.68 -2.69 6.38
CA SER A 255 -4.00 -2.06 6.22
C SER A 255 -4.94 -2.92 5.38
N THR A 256 -6.24 -2.92 5.69
CA THR A 256 -7.24 -3.64 4.91
C THR A 256 -8.30 -2.69 4.38
N TYR A 257 -8.41 -2.63 3.05
CA TYR A 257 -9.45 -1.91 2.34
C TYR A 257 -10.59 -2.86 2.01
N VAL A 258 -11.81 -2.45 2.33
CA VAL A 258 -13.01 -3.28 2.12
C VAL A 258 -13.85 -2.68 1.00
N MET A 259 -14.05 -3.46 -0.04
CA MET A 259 -14.93 -3.16 -1.16
C MET A 259 -16.12 -4.09 -1.15
N GLY A 260 -17.31 -3.52 -1.18
CA GLY A 260 -18.55 -4.28 -1.09
C GLY A 260 -19.47 -4.06 -2.29
N PHE A 261 -19.95 -5.15 -2.89
CA PHE A 261 -20.84 -5.13 -4.06
C PHE A 261 -22.32 -5.25 -3.71
N ALA A 262 -23.13 -4.37 -4.30
CA ALA A 262 -24.55 -4.58 -4.64
C ALA A 262 -25.39 -5.26 -3.53
N PHE A 263 -25.23 -4.81 -2.29
CA PHE A 263 -25.91 -5.39 -1.13
C PHE A 263 -27.42 -5.30 -1.27
N ASP A 264 -28.15 -6.22 -0.63
CA ASP A 264 -29.58 -6.02 -0.42
C ASP A 264 -29.77 -4.74 0.42
N PRO A 265 -30.42 -3.68 -0.13
CA PRO A 265 -30.64 -2.44 0.61
C PRO A 265 -31.49 -2.63 1.88
N ASN A 266 -32.14 -3.79 2.02
CA ASN A 266 -32.91 -4.17 3.21
C ASN A 266 -32.08 -4.90 4.27
N ASN A 267 -30.82 -5.26 3.99
CA ASN A 267 -29.92 -5.87 4.96
C ASN A 267 -28.94 -4.83 5.53
N ALA A 268 -29.45 -3.99 6.44
CA ALA A 268 -28.66 -2.95 7.09
C ALA A 268 -27.44 -3.49 7.86
N ASN A 269 -27.49 -4.75 8.32
CA ASN A 269 -26.41 -5.36 9.08
C ASN A 269 -25.17 -5.60 8.21
N ALA A 270 -25.35 -6.01 6.95
CA ALA A 270 -24.22 -6.25 6.05
C ALA A 270 -23.36 -5.00 5.84
N LYS A 271 -23.98 -3.82 5.69
CA LYS A 271 -23.25 -2.55 5.56
C LYS A 271 -22.52 -2.16 6.85
N GLN A 272 -23.12 -2.43 8.01
CA GLN A 272 -22.50 -2.15 9.31
C GLN A 272 -21.28 -3.05 9.55
N ASP A 273 -21.35 -4.32 9.17
CA ASP A 273 -20.25 -5.26 9.33
C ASP A 273 -19.07 -4.90 8.41
N LEU A 274 -19.33 -4.56 7.14
CA LEU A 274 -18.28 -4.10 6.22
C LEU A 274 -17.64 -2.78 6.65
N ASP A 275 -18.45 -1.87 7.19
CA ASP A 275 -17.97 -0.62 7.80
C ASP A 275 -17.10 -0.89 9.03
N ALA A 276 -17.49 -1.85 9.88
CA ALA A 276 -16.67 -2.28 11.01
C ALA A 276 -15.34 -2.90 10.55
N TRP A 277 -15.35 -3.68 9.46
CA TRP A 277 -14.13 -4.26 8.89
C TRP A 277 -13.19 -3.19 8.32
N ALA A 278 -13.71 -2.20 7.59
CA ALA A 278 -12.89 -1.09 7.07
C ALA A 278 -12.24 -0.32 8.23
N LYS A 279 -13.00 -0.02 9.29
CA LYS A 279 -12.49 0.61 10.53
C LYS A 279 -11.43 -0.24 11.22
N ALA A 280 -11.67 -1.54 11.36
CA ALA A 280 -10.72 -2.48 11.93
C ALA A 280 -9.43 -2.55 11.09
N GLY A 281 -9.54 -2.34 9.77
CA GLY A 281 -8.44 -2.33 8.82
C GLY A 281 -7.71 -0.99 8.74
N GLY A 282 -8.15 0.01 9.50
CA GLY A 282 -7.53 1.35 9.55
C GLY A 282 -7.81 2.21 8.32
N THR A 283 -8.83 1.87 7.53
CA THR A 283 -9.13 2.53 6.25
C THR A 283 -10.45 3.31 6.30
N SER A 284 -10.60 4.29 5.41
CA SER A 284 -11.83 5.08 5.27
C SER A 284 -12.01 5.54 3.83
N SER A 285 -13.22 5.36 3.29
CA SER A 285 -13.64 5.91 2.01
C SER A 285 -13.93 7.42 2.04
N GLY A 286 -13.97 8.04 3.23
CA GLY A 286 -14.42 9.42 3.42
C GLY A 286 -15.93 9.62 3.22
N GLY A 287 -16.68 8.55 2.98
CA GLY A 287 -18.13 8.53 2.78
C GLY A 287 -18.94 8.41 4.07
N THR A 288 -20.20 7.98 3.93
CA THR A 288 -21.07 7.66 5.09
C THR A 288 -20.63 6.37 5.81
N TYR A 289 -20.05 5.45 5.05
CA TYR A 289 -19.44 4.22 5.55
C TYR A 289 -17.97 4.21 5.11
N ASP A 290 -17.12 3.59 5.90
CA ASP A 290 -15.68 3.53 5.64
C ASP A 290 -15.30 2.51 4.55
N PHE A 291 -16.19 1.56 4.23
CA PHE A 291 -16.04 0.67 3.07
C PHE A 291 -16.42 1.37 1.75
N PHE A 292 -15.91 0.86 0.63
CA PHE A 292 -16.21 1.36 -0.71
C PHE A 292 -17.38 0.59 -1.33
N ASP A 293 -18.46 1.29 -1.69
CA ASP A 293 -19.59 0.71 -2.43
C ASP A 293 -19.26 0.71 -3.92
N VAL A 294 -19.11 -0.48 -4.48
CA VAL A 294 -18.60 -0.71 -5.84
C VAL A 294 -19.72 -0.99 -6.86
N SER A 295 -20.95 -0.56 -6.57
CA SER A 295 -22.10 -0.67 -7.50
C SER A 295 -22.07 0.31 -8.69
N ASP A 296 -21.10 1.21 -8.73
CA ASP A 296 -20.83 2.14 -9.82
C ASP A 296 -19.37 1.97 -10.28
N GLY A 297 -19.14 1.68 -11.56
CA GLY A 297 -17.82 1.38 -12.14
C GLY A 297 -16.81 2.50 -11.90
N ASP A 298 -17.26 3.74 -12.02
CA ASP A 298 -16.44 4.93 -11.74
C ASP A 298 -16.07 5.03 -10.26
N ALA A 299 -16.96 4.60 -9.35
CA ALA A 299 -16.67 4.56 -7.92
C ALA A 299 -15.67 3.45 -7.57
N VAL A 300 -15.65 2.35 -8.34
CA VAL A 300 -14.66 1.28 -8.15
C VAL A 300 -13.26 1.73 -8.56
N ALA A 301 -13.15 2.38 -9.72
CA ALA A 301 -11.89 2.97 -10.18
C ALA A 301 -11.38 4.01 -9.18
N ALA A 302 -12.24 4.92 -8.72
CA ALA A 302 -11.87 5.92 -7.72
C ALA A 302 -11.45 5.32 -6.36
N ALA A 303 -12.13 4.25 -5.91
CA ALA A 303 -11.77 3.53 -4.70
C ALA A 303 -10.38 2.90 -4.81
N PHE A 304 -10.09 2.27 -5.94
CA PHE A 304 -8.81 1.65 -6.20
C PHE A 304 -7.68 2.67 -6.40
N GLU A 305 -7.94 3.80 -7.07
CA GLU A 305 -7.00 4.92 -7.14
C GLU A 305 -6.67 5.44 -5.73
N GLN A 306 -7.67 5.59 -4.86
CA GLN A 306 -7.44 6.00 -3.47
C GLN A 306 -6.58 4.98 -2.71
N ILE A 307 -6.83 3.68 -2.89
CA ILE A 307 -6.03 2.61 -2.26
C ILE A 307 -4.57 2.71 -2.68
N VAL A 308 -4.32 2.87 -3.97
CA VAL A 308 -2.97 2.96 -4.52
C VAL A 308 -2.29 4.24 -4.05
N HIS A 309 -3.02 5.35 -4.07
CA HIS A 309 -2.57 6.63 -3.54
C HIS A 309 -2.18 6.54 -2.06
N ASP A 310 -2.97 5.86 -1.24
CA ASP A 310 -2.71 5.72 0.19
C ASP A 310 -1.59 4.70 0.49
N ALA A 311 -1.42 3.68 -0.36
CA ALA A 311 -0.39 2.66 -0.22
C ALA A 311 1.01 3.15 -0.63
N ILE A 312 1.11 4.14 -1.54
CA ILE A 312 2.41 4.71 -1.93
C ILE A 312 3.04 5.45 -0.74
N PRO A 313 4.26 5.08 -0.31
CA PRO A 313 4.91 5.73 0.82
C PRO A 313 5.35 7.16 0.49
N CYS A 314 5.33 8.03 1.50
CA CYS A 314 5.87 9.39 1.44
C CYS A 314 7.40 9.46 1.59
N THR A 315 8.03 8.30 1.80
CA THR A 315 9.46 8.17 2.08
C THR A 315 10.19 7.74 0.81
N LEU A 316 11.27 8.44 0.50
CA LEU A 316 12.08 8.24 -0.69
C LEU A 316 13.53 7.99 -0.29
N GLU A 317 14.07 6.84 -0.68
CA GLU A 317 15.49 6.55 -0.58
C GLU A 317 16.23 7.23 -1.73
N LEU A 318 17.32 7.93 -1.40
CA LEU A 318 18.15 8.59 -2.39
C LEU A 318 19.08 7.57 -3.06
N PRO A 319 19.34 7.70 -4.39
CA PRO A 319 20.21 6.77 -5.10
C PRO A 319 21.66 6.83 -4.62
N GLU A 320 22.07 7.98 -4.10
CA GLU A 320 23.35 8.16 -3.41
C GLU A 320 23.19 9.17 -2.27
N PRO A 321 24.03 9.06 -1.21
CA PRO A 321 23.97 9.99 -0.10
C PRO A 321 24.31 11.42 -0.53
N ALA A 322 23.55 12.40 -0.05
CA ALA A 322 23.85 13.80 -0.31
C ALA A 322 25.21 14.19 0.31
N THR A 323 26.12 14.71 -0.51
CA THR A 323 27.45 15.17 -0.05
C THR A 323 27.38 16.50 0.71
N ASP A 324 26.44 17.35 0.31
CA ASP A 324 26.24 18.70 0.84
C ASP A 324 24.74 18.90 1.16
N PRO A 325 24.30 18.56 2.38
CA PRO A 325 22.88 18.53 2.73
C PRO A 325 22.18 19.89 2.65
N ASP A 326 22.93 20.97 2.90
CA ASP A 326 22.42 22.34 2.85
C ASP A 326 22.01 22.77 1.42
N PHE A 327 22.38 22.00 0.40
CA PHE A 327 22.12 22.30 -1.01
C PHE A 327 21.24 21.27 -1.71
N VAL A 328 20.46 20.49 -0.95
CA VAL A 328 19.49 19.56 -1.53
C VAL A 328 18.21 20.32 -1.91
N GLU A 329 17.80 20.19 -3.17
CA GLU A 329 16.55 20.73 -3.67
C GLU A 329 15.62 19.59 -4.08
N VAL A 330 14.43 19.55 -3.48
CA VAL A 330 13.40 18.55 -3.80
C VAL A 330 12.27 19.21 -4.58
N ARG A 331 11.98 18.65 -5.75
CA ARG A 331 10.87 19.03 -6.61
C ARG A 331 9.93 17.85 -6.82
N VAL A 332 8.63 18.08 -6.65
CA VAL A 332 7.61 17.07 -6.91
C VAL A 332 6.56 17.69 -7.83
N GLY A 333 6.22 17.00 -8.92
CA GLY A 333 5.32 17.55 -9.96
C GLY A 333 5.72 18.94 -10.46
N GLY A 334 7.03 19.23 -10.52
CA GLY A 334 7.60 20.53 -10.92
C GLY A 334 7.60 21.63 -9.84
N THR A 335 7.00 21.39 -8.68
CA THR A 335 6.98 22.33 -7.55
C THR A 335 8.17 22.10 -6.63
N LYS A 336 8.93 23.15 -6.30
CA LYS A 336 10.00 23.09 -5.28
C LYS A 336 9.38 23.11 -3.87
N TRP A 337 9.77 22.14 -3.03
CA TRP A 337 9.31 22.03 -1.65
C TRP A 337 10.40 22.46 -0.66
N PRO A 338 10.07 23.18 0.42
CA PRO A 338 11.04 23.59 1.44
C PRO A 338 11.42 22.42 2.34
N GLU A 339 12.65 22.43 2.83
CA GLU A 339 13.05 21.58 3.96
C GLU A 339 12.36 22.06 5.24
N VAL A 340 11.86 21.13 6.04
CA VAL A 340 11.19 21.39 7.33
C VAL A 340 11.83 20.55 8.43
N ASP A 341 11.81 21.07 9.67
CA ASP A 341 12.38 20.38 10.84
C ASP A 341 11.66 19.05 11.13
N ASP A 342 10.34 19.01 10.90
CA ASP A 342 9.51 17.83 11.07
C ASP A 342 8.21 17.92 10.26
N CYS A 343 7.49 16.80 10.15
CA CYS A 343 6.19 16.73 9.48
C CYS A 343 4.99 17.17 10.35
N ASN A 344 5.17 18.03 11.38
CA ASN A 344 4.07 18.47 12.27
C ASN A 344 3.15 19.52 11.61
N GLY A 345 2.55 19.17 10.47
CA GLY A 345 1.54 19.95 9.78
C GLY A 345 2.09 21.00 8.79
N LEU A 346 3.40 21.06 8.59
CA LEU A 346 4.02 21.90 7.55
C LEU A 346 4.24 21.09 6.27
N PRO A 347 3.85 21.62 5.09
CA PRO A 347 4.17 20.97 3.83
C PRO A 347 5.63 21.22 3.47
N GLY A 348 6.33 20.18 3.04
CA GLY A 348 7.77 20.25 2.79
C GLY A 348 8.39 18.86 2.73
N TRP A 349 9.68 18.76 3.03
CA TRP A 349 10.39 17.50 3.17
C TRP A 349 11.37 17.57 4.34
N THR A 350 11.72 16.42 4.91
CA THR A 350 12.69 16.32 6.01
C THR A 350 13.51 15.04 5.88
N TRP A 351 14.65 14.96 6.57
CA TRP A 351 15.50 13.76 6.57
C TRP A 351 14.95 12.69 7.52
N SER A 352 14.60 11.51 7.01
CA SER A 352 14.26 10.34 7.84
C SER A 352 15.47 9.48 8.16
N LYS A 353 16.41 9.36 7.21
CA LYS A 353 17.78 8.91 7.45
C LYS A 353 18.72 10.01 6.98
N PRO A 354 19.67 10.47 7.81
CA PRO A 354 20.56 11.58 7.45
C PRO A 354 21.22 11.33 6.09
N PHE A 355 20.93 12.21 5.13
CA PHE A 355 21.53 12.26 3.79
C PHE A 355 21.21 11.09 2.86
N GLU A 356 20.48 10.08 3.33
CA GLU A 356 20.18 8.85 2.58
C GLU A 356 18.70 8.71 2.26
N GLU A 357 17.81 9.28 3.08
CA GLU A 357 16.37 9.10 2.93
C GLU A 357 15.61 10.35 3.36
N ILE A 358 14.67 10.78 2.52
CA ILE A 358 13.81 11.92 2.78
C ILE A 358 12.37 11.45 2.99
N THR A 359 11.64 12.16 3.84
CA THR A 359 10.20 12.02 4.03
C THR A 359 9.51 13.30 3.56
N LEU A 360 8.55 13.16 2.64
CA LEU A 360 7.71 14.26 2.17
C LEU A 360 6.55 14.48 3.14
N CYS A 361 6.31 15.73 3.51
CA CYS A 361 5.28 16.12 4.48
C CYS A 361 4.11 16.83 3.79
N GLY A 362 2.88 16.55 4.27
CA GLY A 362 1.67 17.25 3.83
C GLY A 362 1.46 17.20 2.32
N SER A 363 1.17 18.34 1.71
CA SER A 363 0.89 18.45 0.27
C SER A 363 2.05 18.03 -0.64
N ALA A 364 3.29 17.96 -0.13
CA ALA A 364 4.42 17.43 -0.89
C ALA A 364 4.26 15.92 -1.13
N CYS A 365 3.82 15.18 -0.11
CA CYS A 365 3.54 13.75 -0.27
C CYS A 365 2.33 13.50 -1.17
N GLU A 366 1.25 14.26 -0.99
CA GLU A 366 0.06 14.15 -1.86
C GLU A 366 0.42 14.38 -3.33
N GLN A 367 1.33 15.34 -3.60
CA GLN A 367 1.83 15.55 -4.95
C GLN A 367 2.68 14.38 -5.46
N LEU A 368 3.49 13.75 -4.60
CA LEU A 368 4.29 12.57 -4.97
C LEU A 368 3.40 11.38 -5.33
N LYS A 369 2.37 11.12 -4.53
CA LYS A 369 1.42 10.03 -4.77
C LYS A 369 0.68 10.19 -6.11
N THR A 370 0.52 11.44 -6.56
CA THR A 370 -0.03 11.75 -7.89
C THR A 370 1.02 11.70 -9.02
N SER A 371 2.21 12.29 -8.82
CA SER A 371 3.23 12.39 -9.88
C SER A 371 4.11 11.15 -10.02
N GLN A 372 4.11 10.26 -9.01
CA GLN A 372 4.87 9.01 -8.91
C GLN A 372 6.39 9.17 -9.08
N THR A 373 6.89 10.40 -9.06
CA THR A 373 8.31 10.74 -9.22
C THR A 373 8.59 12.05 -8.52
N ALA A 374 9.73 12.11 -7.84
CA ALA A 374 10.34 13.32 -7.31
C ALA A 374 11.68 13.56 -7.99
N GLN A 375 11.96 14.81 -8.35
CA GLN A 375 13.27 15.24 -8.80
C GLN A 375 14.04 15.77 -7.60
N VAL A 376 15.17 15.15 -7.29
CA VAL A 376 16.09 15.58 -6.24
C VAL A 376 17.36 16.10 -6.90
N THR A 377 17.69 17.36 -6.63
CA THR A 377 18.89 18.01 -7.16
C THR A 377 19.87 18.25 -6.03
N PHE A 378 21.09 17.76 -6.18
CA PHE A 378 22.21 18.17 -5.34
C PHE A 378 22.82 19.41 -5.96
N ALA A 379 22.43 20.57 -5.43
CA ALA A 379 22.95 21.85 -5.86
C ALA A 379 24.32 22.14 -5.23
N CYS A 380 24.95 23.19 -5.72
CA CYS A 380 26.27 23.62 -5.30
C CYS A 380 26.20 24.95 -4.56
N PRO A 381 27.04 25.17 -3.54
CA PRO A 381 27.29 26.50 -3.04
C PRO A 381 27.78 27.35 -4.22
N GLU A 382 27.06 28.43 -4.54
CA GLU A 382 27.60 29.44 -5.46
C GLU A 382 28.92 29.96 -4.85
N GLY A 383 30.03 29.67 -5.53
CA GLY A 383 31.39 30.03 -5.08
C GLY A 383 31.69 31.52 -5.10
#